data_AF-A0A2D4L842-F1
#
_entry.id   AF-A0A2D4L842-F1
#
_cell.length_a   1.000
_cell.length_b   1.000
_cell.length_c   1.000
_cell.angle_alpha   90.00
_cell.angle_beta   90.00
_cell.angle_gamma   90.00
#
_symmetry.space_group_name_H-M   'P 1'
#
loop_
_entity.id
_entity.type
_entity.pdbx_description
1 polymer ?
#
loop_
_entity_poly.entity_id
_entity_poly.type
_entity_poly.pdbx_seq_one_letter_code
_entity_poly.pdbx_strand_id
1 'polypeptide(L)'
;MSMMPLCHFAIKHSESGMEREHFSPAGGLRVFLHWKGEAEEQYQTYIKGTPCAEEICIDIAQKIGITPTCFSLFALYDPEANLWFPPNYVFYVDSDIKVTLHFRMR
;
A
#
# COMPACT_ATOMS: atom_id res chain seq x y z
N MET A 1 19.42 -0.95 -26.42
CA MET A 1 17.99 -1.16 -26.71
C MET A 1 17.23 -0.93 -25.42
N SER A 2 16.41 0.12 -25.43
CA SER A 2 15.34 0.52 -24.50
C SER A 2 15.60 0.51 -22.98
N MET A 3 15.98 1.68 -22.46
CA MET A 3 15.75 2.06 -21.07
C MET A 3 14.26 2.34 -20.91
N MET A 4 13.55 1.49 -20.15
CA MET A 4 12.13 1.67 -19.87
C MET A 4 11.96 2.87 -18.92
N PRO A 5 10.99 3.78 -19.14
CA PRO A 5 10.79 4.89 -18.26
C PRO A 5 10.16 4.38 -16.96
N LEU A 6 10.93 4.38 -15.88
CA LEU A 6 10.37 4.33 -14.53
C LEU A 6 9.55 5.62 -14.36
N CYS A 7 8.22 5.49 -14.27
CA CYS A 7 7.33 6.57 -13.87
C CYS A 7 7.80 7.12 -12.51
N HIS A 8 8.66 8.14 -12.55
CA HIS A 8 9.09 8.85 -11.36
C HIS A 8 8.01 9.85 -10.97
N PHE A 9 7.00 9.40 -10.24
CA PHE A 9 6.19 10.31 -9.44
C PHE A 9 6.83 10.43 -8.07
N ALA A 10 7.23 11.65 -7.72
CA ALA A 10 7.85 11.96 -6.44
C ALA A 10 6.87 11.69 -5.29
N ILE A 11 7.10 10.60 -4.56
CA ILE A 11 6.46 10.36 -3.26
C ILE A 11 6.95 11.46 -2.34
N LYS A 12 6.06 12.40 -2.00
CA LYS A 12 6.32 13.39 -0.95
C LYS A 12 6.27 12.65 0.39
N HIS A 13 7.43 12.29 0.91
CA HIS A 13 7.57 11.78 2.26
C HIS A 13 7.33 12.95 3.24
N SER A 14 6.22 12.90 3.98
CA SER A 14 5.96 13.80 5.10
C SER A 14 6.48 13.11 6.36
N GLU A 15 7.61 13.57 6.88
CA GLU A 15 8.12 13.17 8.19
C GLU A 15 7.47 14.05 9.27
N SER A 16 6.55 13.49 10.06
CA SER A 16 6.10 14.01 11.35
C SER A 16 5.50 12.83 12.12
N GLY A 17 6.03 12.42 13.26
CA GLY A 17 5.90 13.17 14.50
C GLY A 17 4.68 12.63 15.24
N MET A 18 4.92 11.85 16.29
CA MET A 18 3.91 11.13 17.07
C MET A 18 2.79 12.06 17.57
N GLU A 19 1.64 12.04 16.91
CA GLU A 19 0.39 12.57 17.44
C GLU A 19 -0.71 11.53 17.24
N ARG A 20 -1.51 11.35 18.30
CA ARG A 20 -2.64 10.42 18.35
C ARG A 20 -3.67 10.85 17.33
N GLU A 21 -3.91 10.07 16.29
CA GLU A 21 -4.94 10.41 15.31
C GLU A 21 -5.85 9.20 15.10
N HIS A 22 -7.00 9.22 15.77
CA HIS A 22 -8.25 9.72 15.19
C HIS A 22 -8.60 8.93 13.93
N PHE A 23 -9.64 8.09 14.05
CA PHE A 23 -10.39 7.57 12.91
C PHE A 23 -10.71 8.74 11.98
N SER A 24 -9.94 8.91 10.92
CA SER A 24 -10.23 9.95 9.95
C SER A 24 -11.39 9.43 9.08
N PRO A 25 -12.55 10.10 9.06
CA PRO A 25 -13.71 9.67 8.28
C PRO A 25 -13.53 9.88 6.76
N ALA A 26 -12.37 10.39 6.33
CA ALA A 26 -12.02 10.57 4.93
C ALA A 26 -11.77 9.20 4.28
N GLY A 27 -12.44 8.92 3.16
CA GLY A 27 -12.23 7.70 2.38
C GLY A 27 -10.81 7.56 1.84
N GLY A 28 -10.56 6.42 1.23
CA GLY A 28 -9.32 6.04 0.58
C GLY A 28 -9.16 4.52 0.48
N LEU A 29 -8.00 4.13 -0.05
CA LEU A 29 -7.55 2.76 -0.08
C LEU A 29 -6.70 2.47 1.17
N ARG A 30 -7.14 1.53 2.00
CA ARG A 30 -6.41 1.09 3.20
C ARG A 30 -5.82 -0.29 2.99
N VAL A 31 -4.55 -0.45 3.33
CA VAL A 31 -3.82 -1.70 3.18
C VAL A 31 -3.30 -2.15 4.54
N PHE A 32 -3.84 -3.26 5.05
CA PHE A 32 -3.49 -3.84 6.33
C PHE A 32 -2.21 -4.66 6.25
N LEU A 33 -1.35 -4.48 7.25
CA LEU A 33 -0.05 -5.14 7.37
C LEU A 33 -0.14 -6.25 8.42
N HIS A 34 0.15 -7.48 8.02
CA HIS A 34 0.28 -8.61 8.94
C HIS A 34 1.72 -8.64 9.50
N TRP A 35 2.10 -7.63 10.28
CA TRP A 35 3.39 -7.60 10.99
C TRP A 35 3.18 -7.64 12.49
N LYS A 36 3.83 -8.59 13.16
CA LYS A 36 3.68 -8.86 14.60
C LYS A 36 4.67 -8.00 15.39
N GLY A 37 4.41 -6.70 15.46
CA GLY A 37 4.98 -5.83 16.50
C GLY A 37 4.03 -5.75 17.70
N GLU A 38 4.50 -5.30 18.87
CA GLU A 38 3.66 -5.05 20.07
C GLU A 38 2.58 -3.98 19.86
N ALA A 39 2.56 -3.34 18.68
CA ALA A 39 1.62 -2.30 18.32
C ALA A 39 0.43 -2.85 17.50
N GLU A 40 -0.69 -2.18 17.74
CA GLU A 40 -2.00 -2.20 17.08
C GLU A 40 -1.96 -2.41 15.54
N GLU A 41 -3.08 -2.86 14.96
CA GLU A 41 -3.24 -3.13 13.53
C GLU A 41 -2.59 -2.04 12.66
N GLN A 42 -1.43 -2.35 12.06
CA GLN A 42 -0.74 -1.40 11.21
C GLN A 42 -1.37 -1.40 9.82
N TYR A 43 -1.83 -0.24 9.37
CA TYR A 43 -2.35 -0.05 8.02
C TYR A 43 -1.69 1.16 7.34
N GLN A 44 -1.60 1.08 6.02
CA GLN A 44 -1.19 2.20 5.16
C GLN A 44 -2.41 2.72 4.41
N THR A 45 -2.61 4.04 4.41
CA THR A 45 -3.74 4.69 3.73
C THR A 45 -3.25 5.50 2.53
N TYR A 46 -3.91 5.30 1.40
CA TYR A 46 -3.78 6.13 0.19
C TYR A 46 -5.09 6.89 0.03
N ILE A 47 -5.03 8.23 -0.02
CA ILE A 47 -6.23 9.10 -0.06
C ILE A 47 -6.61 9.56 -1.47
N LYS A 48 -5.65 9.55 -2.40
CA LYS A 48 -5.85 9.93 -3.80
C LYS A 48 -4.75 9.36 -4.69
N GLY A 49 -5.05 9.18 -5.97
CA GLY A 49 -4.06 8.82 -6.98
C GLY A 49 -4.42 7.56 -7.74
N THR A 50 -3.48 7.09 -8.56
CA THR A 50 -3.64 5.88 -9.37
C THR A 50 -2.49 4.90 -9.20
N PRO A 51 -2.14 4.49 -7.96
CA PRO A 51 -1.03 3.56 -7.76
C PRO A 51 -1.38 2.17 -8.30
N CYS A 52 -0.39 1.49 -8.87
CA CYS A 52 -0.53 0.08 -9.17
C CYS A 52 -0.26 -0.79 -7.92
N ALA A 53 -0.70 -2.05 -7.97
CA ALA A 53 -0.50 -2.99 -6.88
C ALA A 53 0.99 -3.20 -6.56
N GLU A 54 1.85 -3.22 -7.58
CA GLU A 54 3.30 -3.33 -7.39
C GLU A 54 3.88 -2.12 -6.65
N GLU A 55 3.49 -0.89 -7.01
CA GLU A 55 3.95 0.32 -6.34
C GLU A 55 3.56 0.33 -4.85
N ILE A 56 2.31 -0.06 -4.54
CA ILE A 56 1.85 -0.19 -3.16
C ILE A 56 2.66 -1.26 -2.41
N CYS A 57 2.87 -2.42 -3.03
CA CYS A 57 3.65 -3.50 -2.42
C CYS A 57 5.09 -3.05 -2.13
N ILE A 58 5.74 -2.35 -3.06
CA ILE A 58 7.11 -1.84 -2.89
C ILE A 58 7.16 -0.79 -1.78
N ASP A 59 6.25 0.18 -1.79
CA ASP A 59 6.16 1.25 -0.78
C ASP A 59 6.04 0.67 0.63
N ILE A 60 5.08 -0.26 0.81
CA ILE A 60 4.89 -0.96 2.08
C ILE A 60 6.13 -1.77 2.45
N ALA A 61 6.66 -2.56 1.52
CA ALA A 61 7.78 -3.45 1.77
C ALA A 61 9.05 -2.69 2.18
N GLN A 62 9.32 -1.55 1.55
CA GLN A 62 10.42 -0.65 1.93
C GLN A 62 10.22 -0.11 3.35
N LYS A 63 9.00 0.32 3.68
CA LYS A 63 8.67 0.88 5.00
C LYS A 63 8.87 -0.12 6.14
N ILE A 64 8.57 -1.40 5.90
CA ILE A 64 8.73 -2.46 6.91
C ILE A 64 10.06 -3.22 6.80
N GLY A 65 10.98 -2.78 5.93
CA GLY A 65 12.34 -3.33 5.84
C GLY A 65 12.45 -4.70 5.16
N ILE A 66 11.51 -5.04 4.26
CA ILE A 66 11.66 -6.22 3.40
C ILE A 66 12.73 -5.95 2.33
N THR A 67 13.62 -6.92 2.11
CA THR A 67 14.65 -6.84 1.06
C THR A 67 14.02 -6.83 -0.34
N PRO A 68 14.54 -6.06 -1.31
CA PRO A 68 13.99 -6.00 -2.67
C PRO A 68 13.84 -7.36 -3.38
N THR A 69 14.75 -8.30 -3.12
CA THR A 69 14.66 -9.68 -3.64
C THR A 69 13.43 -10.45 -3.14
N CYS A 70 12.82 -9.99 -2.06
CA CYS A 70 11.64 -10.59 -1.45
C CYS A 70 10.34 -9.89 -1.85
N PHE A 71 10.37 -8.76 -2.57
CA PHE A 71 9.15 -8.01 -2.94
C PHE A 71 8.16 -8.86 -3.72
N SER A 72 8.64 -9.70 -4.63
CA SER A 72 7.80 -10.58 -5.45
C SER A 72 7.07 -11.67 -4.64
N LEU A 73 7.43 -11.88 -3.38
CA LEU A 73 6.74 -12.82 -2.49
C LEU A 73 5.45 -12.23 -1.93
N PHE A 74 5.25 -10.92 -2.05
CA PHE A 74 4.11 -10.21 -1.47
C PHE A 74 3.16 -9.71 -2.55
N ALA A 75 1.87 -9.68 -2.22
CA ALA A 75 0.81 -9.18 -3.07
C ALA A 75 -0.33 -8.59 -2.23
N LEU A 76 -1.26 -7.93 -2.92
CA LEU A 76 -2.47 -7.38 -2.31
C LEU A 76 -3.64 -8.35 -2.44
N TYR A 77 -4.32 -8.55 -1.32
CA TYR A 77 -5.47 -9.43 -1.20
C TYR A 77 -6.71 -8.64 -0.76
N ASP A 78 -7.82 -8.83 -1.46
CA ASP A 78 -9.13 -8.32 -1.07
C ASP A 78 -9.86 -9.37 -0.20
N PRO A 79 -10.10 -9.10 1.09
CA PRO A 79 -10.83 -10.02 1.96
C PRO A 79 -12.33 -10.10 1.65
N GLU A 80 -12.93 -9.05 1.08
CA GLU A 80 -14.36 -9.00 0.75
C GLU A 80 -14.64 -9.81 -0.51
N ALA A 81 -13.83 -9.61 -1.55
CA ALA A 81 -13.99 -10.30 -2.83
C ALA A 81 -13.21 -11.63 -2.92
N ASN A 82 -12.42 -11.98 -1.89
CA ASN A 82 -11.60 -13.19 -1.83
C ASN A 82 -10.64 -13.35 -3.03
N LEU A 83 -10.03 -12.24 -3.47
CA LEU A 83 -9.21 -12.21 -4.68
C LEU A 83 -7.83 -11.59 -4.45
N TRP A 84 -6.88 -11.94 -5.32
CA TRP A 84 -5.55 -11.37 -5.36
C TRP A 84 -5.42 -10.45 -6.56
N PHE A 85 -4.82 -9.28 -6.35
CA PHE A 85 -4.54 -8.36 -7.44
C PHE A 85 -3.23 -8.73 -8.15
N PRO A 86 -3.19 -8.68 -9.49
CA PRO A 86 -1.93 -8.78 -10.22
C PRO A 86 -1.11 -7.49 -10.03
N PRO A 87 0.23 -7.55 -10.14
CA PRO A 87 1.12 -6.41 -9.87
C PRO A 87 0.83 -5.17 -10.74
N ASN A 88 0.32 -5.38 -11.95
CA ASN A 88 -0.04 -4.33 -12.91
C ASN A 88 -1.46 -3.75 -12.71
N TYR A 89 -2.21 -4.19 -11.69
CA TYR A 89 -3.55 -3.64 -11.42
C TYR A 89 -3.45 -2.23 -10.87
N VAL A 90 -4.16 -1.28 -11.47
CA VAL A 90 -4.18 0.14 -11.07
C VAL A 90 -5.41 0.43 -10.22
N PHE A 91 -5.20 0.93 -9.00
CA PHE A 91 -6.28 1.36 -8.12
C PHE A 91 -6.63 2.83 -8.40
N TYR A 92 -7.89 3.12 -8.67
CA TYR A 92 -8.37 4.50 -8.76
C TYR A 92 -8.78 4.98 -7.38
N VAL A 93 -7.87 5.66 -6.70
CA VAL A 93 -8.08 6.11 -5.32
C VAL A 93 -8.58 7.54 -5.30
N ASP A 94 -9.70 7.72 -4.62
CA ASP A 94 -10.34 9.01 -4.35
C ASP A 94 -10.80 9.08 -2.89
N SER A 95 -11.12 10.27 -2.40
CA SER A 95 -11.55 10.52 -1.02
C SER A 95 -12.95 9.98 -0.72
N ASP A 96 -13.74 9.67 -1.76
CA ASP A 96 -15.09 9.11 -1.63
C ASP A 96 -15.13 7.57 -1.59
N ILE A 97 -14.05 6.88 -2.01
CA ILE A 97 -14.02 5.42 -2.02
C ILE A 97 -13.54 4.87 -0.69
N LYS A 98 -13.97 3.66 -0.30
CA LYS A 98 -13.46 3.00 0.92
C LYS A 98 -13.11 1.54 0.59
N VAL A 99 -11.87 1.31 0.18
CA VAL A 99 -11.38 -0.03 -0.18
C VAL A 99 -10.43 -0.51 0.90
N THR A 100 -10.55 -1.78 1.27
CA THR A 100 -9.71 -2.41 2.31
C THR A 100 -9.01 -3.62 1.74
N LEU A 101 -7.68 -3.60 1.71
CA LEU A 101 -6.83 -4.66 1.21
C LEU A 101 -5.88 -5.15 2.29
N HIS A 102 -5.30 -6.33 2.08
CA HIS A 102 -4.30 -6.91 2.94
C HIS A 102 -3.00 -7.10 2.16
N PHE A 103 -1.90 -6.60 2.70
CA PHE A 103 -0.56 -6.92 2.22
C PHE A 103 -0.12 -8.26 2.81
N ARG A 104 0.04 -9.27 1.95
CA ARG A 104 0.31 -10.66 2.37
C ARG A 104 1.29 -11.36 1.45
N MET A 105 1.96 -12.37 1.98
CA MET A 105 2.73 -13.30 1.18
C MET A 105 1.78 -14.15 0.31
N ARG A 106 2.12 -14.36 -0.96
CA ARG A 106 1.33 -15.11 -1.95
C ARG A 106 2.07 -16.35 -2.44
#